data_AF-A0A658Z5Z8-F1
#
_entry.id   AF-A0A658Z5Z8-F1
#
_cell.length_a   1.000
_cell.length_b   1.000
_cell.length_c   1.000
_cell.angle_alpha   90.00
_cell.angle_beta   90.00
_cell.angle_gamma   90.00
#
_symmetry.space_group_name_H-M   'P 1'
#
loop_
_entity.id
_entity.type
_entity.pdbx_description
1 polymer ?
#
loop_
_entity_poly.entity_id
_entity_poly.type
_entity_poly.pdbx_seq_one_letter_code
_entity_poly.pdbx_strand_id
1 'polypeptide(L)' 'MTFEQFVREFAEWFSQKRPAAMMIGIRADESYNRFVAIASLNKQRFADDKPWTTAAPGGHSWYIYPIYDWKVADI' A
#
# COMPACT_ATOMS: atom_id res chain seq x y z
N MET A 1 1.09 -15.74 10.10
CA MET A 1 0.59 -14.86 9.03
C MET A 1 1.57 -13.72 8.85
N THR A 2 1.98 -13.40 7.62
CA THR A 2 2.86 -12.24 7.36
C THR A 2 2.05 -10.94 7.28
N PHE A 3 2.72 -9.79 7.37
CA PHE A 3 2.08 -8.49 7.19
C PHE A 3 1.40 -8.37 5.82
N GLU A 4 2.06 -8.81 4.75
CA GLU A 4 1.56 -8.75 3.38
C GLU A 4 0.31 -9.61 3.21
N GLN A 5 0.28 -10.77 3.88
CA GLN A 5 -0.89 -11.65 3.89
C GLN A 5 -2.06 -10.99 4.63
N PHE A 6 -1.80 -10.43 5.82
CA PHE A 6 -2.82 -9.73 6.60
C PHE A 6 -3.43 -8.56 5.82
N VAL A 7 -2.61 -7.68 5.26
CA VAL A 7 -3.06 -6.52 4.49
C VAL A 7 -3.98 -6.93 3.33
N ARG A 8 -3.63 -8.01 2.63
CA ARG A 8 -4.45 -8.55 1.53
C ARG A 8 -5.79 -9.09 2.02
N GLU A 9 -5.77 -9.93 3.04
CA GLU A 9 -6.98 -10.55 3.59
C GLU A 9 -7.90 -9.51 4.23
N PHE A 10 -7.32 -8.51 4.92
CA PHE A 10 -8.06 -7.40 5.50
C PHE A 10 -8.71 -6.51 4.42
N ALA A 11 -8.01 -6.21 3.32
CA ALA A 11 -8.58 -5.43 2.23
C ALA A 11 -9.75 -6.13 1.55
N GLU A 12 -9.66 -7.45 1.34
CA GLU A 12 -10.76 -8.25 0.81
C GLU A 12 -11.97 -8.24 1.76
N TRP A 13 -11.72 -8.54 3.04
CA TRP A 13 -12.75 -8.56 4.07
C TRP A 13 -13.41 -7.19 4.27
N PHE A 14 -12.64 -6.10 4.35
CA PHE A 14 -13.17 -4.77 4.61
C PHE A 14 -13.96 -4.22 3.42
N SER A 15 -13.42 -4.38 2.21
CA SER A 15 -14.01 -3.78 1.01
C SER A 15 -15.35 -4.38 0.61
N GLN A 16 -15.62 -5.65 0.95
CA GLN A 16 -16.84 -6.35 0.52
C GLN A 16 -17.08 -6.22 -0.99
N LYS A 17 -16.00 -6.29 -1.78
CA LYS A 17 -15.98 -6.09 -3.25
C LYS A 17 -16.43 -4.70 -3.73
N ARG A 18 -16.42 -3.70 -2.85
CA ARG A 18 -16.68 -2.30 -3.19
C ARG A 18 -15.37 -1.52 -3.29
N PRO A 19 -15.34 -0.43 -4.09
CA PRO A 19 -14.21 0.50 -4.10
C PRO A 19 -13.80 0.92 -2.68
N ALA A 20 -12.56 0.61 -2.29
CA ALA A 20 -12.05 0.93 -0.96
C ALA A 20 -10.58 1.34 -0.96
N ALA A 21 -10.24 2.25 -0.05
CA ALA A 21 -8.88 2.69 0.21
C ALA A 21 -8.40 2.13 1.55
N MET A 22 -7.24 1.47 1.55
CA MET A 22 -6.60 0.93 2.75
C MET A 22 -5.35 1.75 3.05
N MET A 23 -5.40 2.55 4.10
CA MET A 23 -4.25 3.33 4.55
C MET A 23 -3.32 2.48 5.40
N ILE A 24 -2.04 2.46 5.02
CA ILE A 24 -1.02 1.60 5.60
C ILE A 24 0.17 2.46 5.99
N GLY A 25 0.41 2.59 7.30
CA GLY A 25 1.50 3.39 7.86
C GLY A 25 2.85 2.69 7.78
N ILE A 26 3.41 2.59 6.58
CA ILE A 26 4.79 2.13 6.36
C ILE A 26 5.66 3.27 5.84
N ARG A 27 6.93 3.26 6.19
CA ARG A 27 7.94 4.15 5.60
C ARG A 27 8.79 3.37 4.61
N ALA A 28 9.22 4.01 3.52
CA ALA A 28 10.01 3.34 2.48
C ALA A 28 11.37 2.85 3.00
N ASP A 29 11.90 3.47 4.06
CA ASP A 29 13.21 3.14 4.64
C ASP A 29 13.17 2.07 5.74
N GLU A 30 12.00 1.50 6.05
CA GLU A 30 11.87 0.42 7.04
C GLU A 30 12.44 -0.91 6.55
N SER A 31 12.35 -1.19 5.25
CA SER A 31 12.96 -2.38 4.63
C SER A 31 12.94 -2.30 3.10
N TYR A 32 13.70 -3.17 2.45
CA TYR A 32 13.70 -3.30 0.98
C TYR A 32 12.30 -3.55 0.41
N ASN A 33 11.48 -4.39 1.06
CA ASN A 33 10.11 -4.65 0.60
C ASN A 33 9.23 -3.40 0.65
N ARG A 34 9.41 -2.52 1.66
CA ARG A 34 8.70 -1.24 1.76
C ARG A 34 9.17 -0.27 0.68
N PHE A 35 10.47 -0.19 0.44
CA PHE A 35 11.02 0.60 -0.66
C PHE A 35 10.44 0.17 -2.01
N VAL A 36 10.47 -1.12 -2.34
CA VAL A 36 9.94 -1.66 -3.60
C VAL A 36 8.43 -1.41 -3.73
N ALA A 37 7.67 -1.50 -2.63
CA ALA A 37 6.25 -1.20 -2.62
C ALA A 37 5.94 0.23 -3.08
N ILE A 38 6.88 1.18 -2.95
CA ILE A 38 6.76 2.57 -3.43
C ILE A 38 7.40 2.74 -4.80
N ALA A 39 8.67 2.36 -4.94
CA ALA A 39 9.52 2.68 -6.08
C ALA A 39 9.19 1.89 -7.36
N SER A 40 8.47 0.77 -7.25
CA SER A 40 8.13 -0.05 -8.42
C SER A 40 7.35 0.75 -9.47
N LEU A 41 7.81 0.65 -10.72
CA LEU A 41 7.11 1.17 -11.90
C LEU A 41 6.14 0.14 -12.51
N ASN A 42 6.30 -1.14 -12.16
CA ASN A 42 5.52 -2.25 -12.73
C ASN A 42 4.20 -2.52 -11.97
N LYS A 43 3.87 -1.70 -10.98
CA LYS A 43 2.63 -1.84 -10.21
C LYS A 43 1.51 -0.99 -10.81
N GLN A 44 0.28 -1.47 -10.68
CA GLN A 44 -0.90 -0.64 -10.96
C GLN A 44 -1.10 0.35 -9.83
N ARG A 45 -1.17 1.64 -10.17
CA ARG A 45 -1.39 2.75 -9.24
C ARG A 45 -2.84 3.20 -9.31
N PHE A 46 -3.29 3.95 -8.32
CA PHE A 46 -4.59 4.62 -8.39
C PHE A 46 -4.60 5.75 -9.43
N ALA A 47 -3.49 6.49 -9.53
CA ALA A 47 -3.28 7.55 -10.51
C ALA A 47 -1.79 7.71 -10.82
N ASP A 48 -1.47 8.28 -11.98
CA ASP A 48 -0.09 8.44 -12.46
C ASP A 48 0.77 9.31 -11.52
N ASP A 49 0.15 10.33 -10.93
CA ASP A 49 0.74 11.27 -9.98
C ASP A 49 0.84 10.73 -8.53
N LYS A 50 0.41 9.48 -8.29
CA LYS A 50 0.35 8.87 -6.95
C LYS A 50 1.18 7.59 -6.87
N PRO A 51 2.53 7.71 -6.90
CA PRO A 51 3.43 6.56 -6.87
C PRO A 51 3.37 5.78 -5.55
N TRP A 52 2.82 6.36 -4.49
CA TRP A 52 2.60 5.73 -3.18
C TRP A 52 1.27 4.96 -3.06
N THR A 53 0.65 4.65 -4.20
CA THR A 53 -0.54 3.77 -4.26
C THR A 53 -0.24 2.48 -5.00
N THR A 54 -0.95 1.41 -4.64
CA THR A 54 -0.86 0.11 -5.31
C THR A 54 -2.25 -0.52 -5.35
N ALA A 55 -2.72 -0.96 -6.52
CA ALA A 55 -3.95 -1.72 -6.63
C ALA A 55 -3.81 -3.06 -5.89
N ALA A 56 -4.79 -3.39 -5.06
CA ALA A 56 -4.84 -4.69 -4.41
C ALA A 56 -5.21 -5.78 -5.44
N PRO A 57 -4.78 -7.04 -5.24
CA PRO A 57 -5.06 -8.12 -6.19
C PRO A 57 -6.55 -8.35 -6.53
N GLY A 58 -7.47 -7.99 -5.63
CA GLY A 58 -8.92 -8.11 -5.86
C GLY A 58 -9.51 -7.11 -6.87
N GLY A 59 -8.76 -6.06 -7.26
CA GLY A 59 -9.17 -5.09 -8.28
C GLY A 59 -10.24 -4.07 -7.85
N HIS A 60 -10.68 -4.09 -6.59
CA HIS A 60 -11.65 -3.15 -6.03
C HIS A 60 -11.08 -2.33 -4.86
N SER A 61 -9.82 -2.54 -4.48
CA SER A 61 -9.20 -1.78 -3.40
C SER A 61 -7.78 -1.35 -3.73
N TRP A 62 -7.31 -0.32 -3.03
CA TRP A 62 -5.97 0.23 -3.18
C TRP A 62 -5.28 0.33 -1.84
N TYR A 63 -4.03 -0.10 -1.80
CA TYR A 63 -3.11 0.19 -0.71
C TYR A 63 -2.57 1.60 -0.88
N ILE A 64 -2.65 2.38 0.19
CA ILE A 64 -2.22 3.77 0.26
C ILE A 64 -1.16 3.88 1.35
N TYR A 65 0.00 4.43 1.01
CA TYR A 65 1.13 4.59 1.93
C TYR A 65 1.37 6.08 2.22
N PRO A 66 0.66 6.71 3.17
CA PRO A 66 0.66 8.16 3.33
C PRO A 66 1.93 8.73 3.96
N ILE A 67 2.70 7.92 4.69
CA ILE A 67 3.93 8.32 5.38
C ILE A 67 5.17 7.70 4.74
N TYR A 68 5.08 7.34 3.45
CA TYR A 68 6.12 6.57 2.78
C TYR A 68 7.49 7.26 2.74
N ASP A 69 7.50 8.59 2.73
CA ASP A 69 8.68 9.45 2.67
C ASP A 69 9.16 9.92 4.04
N TRP A 70 8.39 9.66 5.10
CA TRP A 70 8.76 10.01 6.46
C TRP A 70 9.94 9.18 6.94
N LYS A 71 10.69 9.75 7.88
CA LYS A 71 11.76 9.14 8.65
C LYS A 71 11.27 8.82 10.06
N VAL A 72 12.03 7.99 10.77
CA VAL A 72 11.78 7.72 12.19
C VAL A 72 11.74 9.01 13.01
N ALA A 73 12.54 10.02 12.65
CA ALA A 73 12.59 11.31 13.33
C ALA A 73 11.37 12.22 13.07
N ASP A 74 10.54 11.90 12.07
CA ASP A 74 9.35 12.70 11.73
C ASP A 74 8.12 12.31 12.58
N ILE A 75 8.24 11.29 13.46
CA ILE A 75 7.18 10.76 14.35
C ILE A 75 7.60 10.66 15.81
#